data_AF-X1VPR0-F1
#
_entry.id   AF-X1VPR0-F1
#
_cell.length_a   1.000
_cell.length_b   1.000
_cell.length_c   1.000
_cell.angle_alpha   90.00
_cell.angle_beta   90.00
_cell.angle_gamma   90.00
#
_symmetry.space_group_name_H-M   'P 1'
#
loop_
_entity.id
_entity.type
_entity.pdbx_description
1 polymer ?
#
loop_
_entity_poly.entity_id
_entity_poly.type
_entity_poly.pdbx_seq_one_letter_code
_entity_poly.pdbx_strand_id
1 'polypeptide(L)'
;DVTIAALADGHFLSYSAGLGYWQNRLLAEGDIPATIARDAEITDAINAHKDLTTGVHGVGAGTIGSVSTANKTIRVDKAATGEGDGTSWTDAFTTIQDAVNSLEDIILHAYIITVRKGATPYREQVELNSLPAVNPSHLILGSLTIEGEYYWYGDCEVNVGGAGEITDTGAFADVLVGDKVFILDRNGANNRAQDCEFCVVDDISNVPNRIGTDGMKTPTTKWKYVVVRTEISGSDDGTNGGTARD
;
A
#
# COMPACT_ATOMS: atom_id res chain seq x y z
N ASP A 1 -43.75 70.79 24.99
CA ASP A 1 -42.53 70.14 24.48
C ASP A 1 -41.84 69.36 25.56
N VAL A 2 -41.78 68.04 25.40
CA VAL A 2 -40.90 67.20 26.21
C VAL A 2 -39.59 67.13 25.44
N THR A 3 -38.52 67.72 26.00
CA THR A 3 -37.18 67.61 25.44
C THR A 3 -36.77 66.15 25.48
N ILE A 4 -36.78 65.48 24.33
CA ILE A 4 -36.30 64.10 24.23
C ILE A 4 -34.78 64.19 24.33
N ALA A 5 -34.21 63.55 25.36
CA ALA A 5 -32.76 63.41 25.49
C ALA A 5 -32.18 62.76 24.22
N ALA A 6 -30.96 63.14 23.85
CA ALA A 6 -30.30 62.61 22.64
C ALA A 6 -30.45 61.08 22.56
N LEU A 7 -30.82 60.57 21.38
CA LEU A 7 -30.88 59.13 21.15
C LEU A 7 -29.51 58.54 21.41
N ALA A 8 -29.46 57.53 22.28
CA ALA A 8 -28.28 56.69 22.42
C ALA A 8 -28.02 55.90 21.12
N ASP A 9 -26.84 55.30 20.98
CA ASP A 9 -26.56 54.43 19.84
C ASP A 9 -27.46 53.19 19.86
N GLY A 10 -27.93 52.73 18.69
CA GLY A 10 -28.85 51.58 18.54
C GLY A 10 -30.30 51.79 18.99
N HIS A 11 -30.65 53.01 19.41
CA HIS A 11 -31.93 53.36 20.02
C HIS A 11 -32.85 54.12 19.05
N PHE A 12 -34.17 53.87 19.10
CA PHE A 12 -35.17 54.52 18.24
C PHE A 12 -36.32 55.14 19.06
N LEU A 13 -37.02 56.10 18.45
CA LEU A 13 -38.22 56.70 19.04
C LEU A 13 -39.43 55.78 18.86
N SER A 14 -40.06 55.40 19.97
CA SER A 14 -41.30 54.62 19.98
C SER A 14 -42.36 55.32 20.81
N TYR A 15 -43.62 55.31 20.35
CA TYR A 15 -44.74 55.86 21.13
C TYR A 15 -45.26 54.81 22.11
N SER A 16 -45.29 55.15 23.40
CA SER A 16 -45.84 54.28 24.44
C SER A 16 -47.28 54.67 24.74
N ALA A 17 -48.24 53.91 24.23
CA ALA A 17 -49.66 54.18 24.47
C ALA A 17 -50.04 54.13 25.97
N GLY A 18 -49.37 53.28 26.76
CA GLY A 18 -49.60 53.18 28.21
C GLY A 18 -49.05 54.38 29.00
N LEU A 19 -48.08 55.11 28.45
CA LEU A 19 -47.47 56.28 29.09
C LEU A 19 -47.90 57.60 28.45
N GLY A 20 -48.50 57.56 27.26
CA GLY A 20 -49.01 58.72 26.53
C GLY A 20 -47.95 59.59 25.86
N TYR A 21 -46.68 59.16 25.83
CA TYR A 21 -45.56 59.93 25.26
C TYR A 21 -44.59 59.07 24.43
N TRP A 22 -43.80 59.76 23.62
CA TRP A 22 -42.68 59.18 22.87
C TRP A 22 -41.50 58.93 23.80
N GLN A 23 -40.93 57.74 23.72
CA GLN A 23 -39.78 57.34 24.53
C GLN A 23 -38.67 56.80 23.63
N ASN A 24 -37.45 56.91 24.14
CA ASN A 24 -36.30 56.26 23.56
C ASN A 24 -36.33 54.75 23.93
N ARG A 25 -36.22 53.86 22.94
CA ARG A 25 -36.26 52.41 23.13
C ARG A 25 -35.18 51.70 22.30
N LEU A 26 -34.54 50.69 22.90
CA LEU A 26 -33.65 49.76 22.22
C LEU A 26 -34.48 48.66 21.51
N LEU A 27 -34.08 48.26 20.30
CA LEU A 27 -34.67 47.08 19.64
C LEU A 27 -34.39 45.83 20.47
N ALA A 28 -35.43 45.11 20.85
CA ALA A 28 -35.30 43.82 21.53
C ALA A 28 -35.56 42.66 20.56
N GLU A 29 -35.14 41.45 20.92
CA GLU A 29 -35.35 40.23 20.11
C GLU A 29 -36.83 40.03 19.70
N GLY A 30 -37.77 40.44 20.56
CA GLY A 30 -39.21 40.34 20.29
C GLY A 30 -39.76 41.38 19.30
N ASP A 31 -38.97 42.41 18.96
CA ASP A 31 -39.32 43.40 17.92
C ASP A 31 -38.96 42.90 16.50
N ILE A 32 -38.18 41.83 16.39
CA ILE A 32 -37.79 41.22 15.12
C ILE A 32 -38.95 40.35 14.62
N PRO A 33 -39.50 40.59 13.41
CA PRO A 33 -40.55 39.75 12.84
C PRO A 33 -40.12 38.30 12.75
N ALA A 34 -41.02 37.35 13.05
CA ALA A 34 -40.72 35.92 13.02
C ALA A 34 -40.29 35.37 11.65
N THR A 35 -40.41 36.17 10.58
CA THR A 35 -39.89 35.85 9.23
C THR A 35 -38.41 36.13 9.07
N ILE A 36 -37.79 36.85 10.03
CA ILE A 36 -36.37 37.15 10.08
C ILE A 36 -35.80 36.33 11.24
N ALA A 37 -34.77 35.55 10.95
CA ALA A 37 -34.11 34.76 11.97
C ALA A 37 -33.50 35.68 13.03
N ARG A 38 -33.75 35.36 14.30
CA ARG A 38 -33.25 36.09 15.46
C ARG A 38 -31.87 35.56 15.84
N ASP A 39 -31.13 36.32 16.64
CA ASP A 39 -29.74 35.98 16.99
C ASP A 39 -29.65 34.63 17.70
N ALA A 40 -30.60 34.32 18.57
CA ALA A 40 -30.70 33.02 19.23
C ALA A 40 -30.95 31.88 18.22
N GLU A 41 -31.80 32.10 17.22
CA GLU A 41 -32.15 31.10 16.21
C GLU A 41 -30.99 30.84 15.24
N ILE A 42 -30.25 31.89 14.88
CA ILE A 42 -29.02 31.78 14.08
C ILE A 42 -27.95 31.04 14.88
N THR A 43 -27.77 31.39 16.16
CA THR A 43 -26.81 30.74 17.05
C THR A 43 -27.15 29.26 17.23
N ASP A 44 -28.42 28.93 17.44
CA ASP A 44 -28.89 27.56 17.54
C ASP A 44 -28.70 26.80 16.23
N ALA A 45 -29.00 27.41 15.08
CA ALA A 45 -28.78 26.80 13.77
C ALA A 45 -27.29 26.53 13.49
N ILE A 46 -26.41 27.47 13.85
CA ILE A 46 -24.96 27.30 13.76
C ILE A 46 -24.52 26.15 14.67
N ASN A 47 -24.92 26.14 15.93
CA ASN A 47 -24.55 25.08 16.87
C ASN A 47 -25.14 23.71 16.52
N ALA A 48 -26.31 23.68 15.89
CA ALA A 48 -26.95 22.46 15.40
C ALA A 48 -26.36 21.97 14.06
N HIS A 49 -25.52 22.78 13.39
CA HIS A 49 -24.87 22.38 12.16
C HIS A 49 -23.81 21.31 12.47
N LYS A 50 -24.11 20.07 12.08
CA LYS A 50 -23.38 18.84 12.43
C LYS A 50 -21.89 18.84 12.04
N ASP A 51 -21.52 19.68 11.08
CA ASP A 51 -20.17 19.70 10.52
C ASP A 51 -19.21 20.65 11.28
N LEU A 52 -19.73 21.50 12.18
CA LEU A 52 -18.89 22.36 13.03
C LEU A 52 -18.13 21.55 14.08
N THR A 53 -18.73 20.47 14.59
CA THR A 53 -18.08 19.59 15.58
C THR A 53 -16.97 18.74 14.98
N THR A 54 -17.00 18.44 13.68
CA THR A 54 -15.98 17.61 13.01
C THR A 54 -14.89 18.46 12.34
N GLY A 55 -15.08 19.77 12.19
CA GLY A 55 -14.09 20.69 11.63
C GLY A 55 -13.83 20.52 10.13
N VAL A 56 -14.62 19.69 9.42
CA VAL A 56 -14.45 19.42 7.99
C VAL A 56 -15.81 19.54 7.30
N HIS A 57 -16.05 20.64 6.59
CA HIS A 57 -17.22 20.82 5.74
C HIS A 57 -17.07 19.94 4.48
N GLY A 58 -18.02 19.02 4.25
CA GLY A 58 -18.20 18.39 2.94
C GLY A 58 -17.27 17.23 2.58
N VAL A 59 -16.37 16.83 3.46
CA VAL A 59 -15.82 15.47 3.42
C VAL A 59 -16.65 14.71 4.43
N GLY A 60 -17.66 13.98 3.96
CA GLY A 60 -18.46 13.13 4.85
C GLY A 60 -17.55 12.22 5.68
N ALA A 61 -18.09 11.51 6.67
CA ALA A 61 -17.34 10.57 7.51
C ALA A 61 -16.60 9.42 6.75
N GLY A 62 -16.45 9.50 5.43
CA GLY A 62 -15.39 8.82 4.70
C GLY A 62 -14.05 9.41 5.11
N THR A 63 -13.38 8.70 6.00
CA THR A 63 -11.96 8.84 6.30
C THR A 63 -11.22 9.08 4.98
N ILE A 64 -10.55 10.22 4.83
CA ILE A 64 -9.48 10.35 3.83
C ILE A 64 -8.55 9.19 4.18
N GLY A 65 -8.39 8.22 3.26
CA GLY A 65 -7.90 6.86 3.54
C GLY A 65 -6.72 6.77 4.51
N SER A 66 -6.52 5.61 5.14
CA SER A 66 -5.47 5.47 6.15
C SER A 66 -4.11 5.91 5.59
N VAL A 67 -3.44 6.85 6.26
CA VAL A 67 -2.12 7.36 5.88
C VAL A 67 -1.15 7.17 7.05
N SER A 68 -0.16 6.31 6.90
CA SER A 68 1.04 6.32 7.73
C SER A 68 2.13 7.18 7.08
N THR A 69 3.08 7.61 7.89
CA THR A 69 4.33 8.27 7.45
C THR A 69 5.57 7.48 7.87
N ALA A 70 5.39 6.41 8.65
CA ALA A 70 6.48 5.59 9.14
C ALA A 70 6.74 4.41 8.20
N ASN A 71 8.02 4.15 7.89
CA ASN A 71 8.41 2.97 7.13
C ASN A 71 7.85 1.70 7.79
N LYS A 72 7.35 0.78 6.97
CA LYS A 72 6.68 -0.43 7.44
C LYS A 72 7.24 -1.65 6.76
N THR A 73 7.37 -2.73 7.54
CA THR A 73 7.78 -4.03 7.05
C THR A 73 6.81 -5.08 7.57
N ILE A 74 6.24 -5.86 6.66
CA ILE A 74 5.38 -7.01 6.99
C ILE A 74 5.97 -8.28 6.39
N ARG A 75 5.60 -9.43 6.97
CA ARG A 75 6.18 -10.73 6.64
C ARG A 75 5.14 -11.66 6.05
N VAL A 76 5.59 -12.48 5.10
CA VAL A 76 4.82 -13.57 4.51
C VAL A 76 5.56 -14.88 4.75
N ASP A 77 4.94 -15.86 5.40
CA ASP A 77 5.47 -17.21 5.55
C ASP A 77 4.32 -18.21 5.39
N LYS A 78 4.35 -19.01 4.33
CA LYS A 78 3.37 -20.05 4.02
C LYS A 78 3.18 -21.07 5.16
N ALA A 79 4.16 -21.19 6.04
CA ALA A 79 4.13 -22.08 7.20
C ALA A 79 3.78 -21.36 8.53
N ALA A 80 3.49 -20.06 8.49
CA ALA A 80 3.05 -19.32 9.68
C ALA A 80 1.74 -19.87 10.24
N THR A 81 1.61 -19.80 11.56
CA THR A 81 0.46 -20.35 12.31
C THR A 81 -0.07 -19.39 13.38
N GLY A 82 0.52 -18.21 13.51
CA GLY A 82 0.16 -17.18 14.47
C GLY A 82 -1.03 -16.32 14.02
N GLU A 83 -1.05 -15.06 14.45
CA GLU A 83 -2.23 -14.19 14.29
C GLU A 83 -2.47 -13.71 12.86
N GLY A 84 -1.47 -13.82 11.97
CA GLY A 84 -1.60 -13.43 10.57
C GLY A 84 -1.65 -11.91 10.37
N ASP A 85 -0.88 -11.16 11.14
CA ASP A 85 -0.80 -9.69 11.08
C ASP A 85 0.49 -9.17 10.40
N GLY A 86 1.41 -10.06 10.03
CA GLY A 86 2.66 -9.73 9.36
C GLY A 86 3.75 -9.14 10.24
N THR A 87 3.51 -8.95 11.55
CA THR A 87 4.43 -8.22 12.44
C THR A 87 5.65 -9.03 12.87
N SER A 88 5.56 -10.36 12.79
CA SER A 88 6.61 -11.33 13.11
C SER A 88 6.65 -12.48 12.10
N TRP A 89 7.65 -13.37 12.15
CA TRP A 89 7.62 -14.59 11.33
C TRP A 89 6.58 -15.61 11.82
N THR A 90 6.26 -15.61 13.11
CA THR A 90 5.22 -16.47 13.69
C THR A 90 3.83 -16.02 13.22
N ASP A 91 3.62 -14.71 13.19
CA ASP A 91 2.36 -14.05 12.86
C ASP A 91 2.34 -13.56 11.41
N ALA A 92 3.24 -14.08 10.56
CA ALA A 92 3.31 -13.70 9.16
C ALA A 92 2.03 -14.07 8.41
N PHE A 93 1.73 -13.34 7.33
CA PHE A 93 0.69 -13.72 6.40
C PHE A 93 1.07 -15.03 5.69
N THR A 94 0.10 -15.89 5.40
CA THR A 94 0.38 -17.16 4.69
C THR A 94 0.41 -17.00 3.16
N THR A 95 -0.05 -15.86 2.65
CA THR A 95 -0.10 -15.51 1.22
C THR A 95 0.46 -14.09 1.00
N ILE A 96 1.01 -13.83 -0.18
CA ILE A 96 1.46 -12.50 -0.59
C ILE A 96 0.25 -11.59 -0.82
N GLN A 97 -0.88 -12.11 -1.34
CA GLN A 97 -2.08 -11.31 -1.54
C GLN A 97 -2.67 -10.81 -0.20
N ASP A 98 -2.71 -11.61 0.86
CA ASP A 98 -3.21 -11.16 2.17
C ASP A 98 -2.33 -10.03 2.73
N ALA A 99 -1.01 -10.14 2.54
CA ALA A 99 -0.08 -9.07 2.90
C ALA A 99 -0.33 -7.79 2.09
N VAL A 100 -0.59 -7.90 0.79
CA VAL A 100 -0.98 -6.77 -0.05
C VAL A 100 -2.32 -6.16 0.38
N ASN A 101 -3.32 -6.99 0.71
CA ASN A 101 -4.62 -6.52 1.18
C ASN A 101 -4.55 -5.81 2.55
N SER A 102 -3.49 -6.07 3.34
CA SER A 102 -3.24 -5.39 4.61
C SER A 102 -2.57 -4.02 4.46
N LEU A 103 -2.16 -3.65 3.25
CA LEU A 103 -1.56 -2.35 2.97
C LEU A 103 -2.56 -1.23 3.26
N GLU A 104 -1.99 -0.06 3.53
CA GLU A 104 -2.75 1.16 3.76
C GLU A 104 -3.28 1.72 2.44
N ASP A 105 -4.38 2.48 2.48
CA ASP A 105 -4.98 3.07 1.27
C ASP A 105 -4.00 4.01 0.53
N ILE A 106 -3.17 4.75 1.27
CA ILE A 106 -2.21 5.71 0.70
C ILE A 106 -0.83 5.47 1.31
N ILE A 107 0.12 5.00 0.50
CA ILE A 107 1.49 4.73 0.92
C ILE A 107 2.37 5.92 0.52
N LEU A 108 2.79 6.73 1.50
CA LEU A 108 3.72 7.87 1.31
C LEU A 108 5.17 7.54 1.69
N HIS A 109 5.40 6.41 2.33
CA HIS A 109 6.70 5.99 2.89
C HIS A 109 7.22 4.71 2.20
N ALA A 110 8.34 4.17 2.68
CA ALA A 110 8.80 2.87 2.25
C ALA A 110 7.97 1.77 2.92
N TYR A 111 7.38 0.90 2.11
CA TYR A 111 6.64 -0.28 2.55
C TYR A 111 7.32 -1.52 1.99
N ILE A 112 7.73 -2.43 2.86
CA ILE A 112 8.46 -3.64 2.49
C ILE A 112 7.63 -4.87 2.88
N ILE A 113 7.37 -5.75 1.92
CA ILE A 113 6.82 -7.08 2.16
C ILE A 113 7.98 -8.07 2.03
N THR A 114 8.39 -8.69 3.13
CA THR A 114 9.44 -9.70 3.13
C THR A 114 8.81 -11.10 3.10
N VAL A 115 9.07 -11.86 2.05
CA VAL A 115 8.48 -13.18 1.80
C VAL A 115 9.49 -14.26 2.16
N ARG A 116 9.17 -15.05 3.19
CA ARG A 116 9.97 -16.21 3.60
C ARG A 116 9.97 -17.26 2.52
N LYS A 117 11.09 -17.96 2.46
CA LYS A 117 11.21 -19.19 1.70
C LYS A 117 10.17 -20.22 2.20
N GLY A 118 9.22 -20.61 1.33
CA GLY A 118 8.17 -21.59 1.67
C GLY A 118 8.56 -23.02 1.30
N ALA A 119 8.03 -24.05 1.98
CA ALA A 119 8.28 -25.45 1.62
C ALA A 119 7.86 -25.80 0.17
N THR A 120 6.90 -25.05 -0.37
CA THR A 120 6.46 -25.09 -1.77
C THR A 120 6.40 -23.66 -2.33
N PRO A 121 6.40 -23.47 -3.65
CA PRO A 121 6.22 -22.16 -4.26
C PRO A 121 4.98 -21.41 -3.77
N TYR A 122 5.09 -20.08 -3.66
CA TYR A 122 3.91 -19.21 -3.68
C TYR A 122 3.43 -19.15 -5.13
N ARG A 123 2.24 -19.71 -5.39
CA ARG A 123 1.60 -19.70 -6.70
C ARG A 123 0.28 -19.00 -6.54
N GLU A 124 0.32 -17.69 -6.62
CA GLU A 124 -0.85 -16.83 -6.47
C GLU A 124 -0.74 -15.63 -7.40
N GLN A 125 -1.90 -15.13 -7.81
CA GLN A 125 -2.02 -13.87 -8.50
C GLN A 125 -1.99 -12.76 -7.45
N VAL A 126 -1.04 -11.83 -7.56
CA VAL A 126 -0.91 -10.70 -6.65
C VAL A 126 -1.41 -9.45 -7.36
N GLU A 127 -2.48 -8.87 -6.82
CA GLU A 127 -3.17 -7.70 -7.34
C GLU A 127 -2.98 -6.53 -6.40
N LEU A 128 -2.40 -5.44 -6.90
CA LEU A 128 -2.27 -4.17 -6.16
C LEU A 128 -3.52 -3.29 -6.29
N ASN A 129 -4.37 -3.60 -7.27
CA ASN A 129 -5.57 -2.87 -7.63
C ASN A 129 -6.53 -3.77 -8.41
N SER A 130 -7.51 -4.39 -7.76
CA SER A 130 -8.63 -4.97 -8.49
C SER A 130 -9.89 -4.93 -7.64
N LEU A 131 -11.05 -4.82 -8.31
CA LEU A 131 -12.40 -4.88 -7.75
C LEU A 131 -12.48 -4.49 -6.26
N PRO A 132 -12.86 -3.25 -5.90
CA PRO A 132 -12.89 -2.74 -4.52
C PRO A 132 -13.70 -3.59 -3.52
N ALA A 133 -14.51 -4.53 -4.01
CA ALA A 133 -15.28 -5.47 -3.22
C ALA A 133 -14.47 -6.69 -2.72
N VAL A 134 -13.25 -6.92 -3.25
CA VAL A 134 -12.44 -8.12 -2.97
C VAL A 134 -11.02 -7.75 -2.56
N ASN A 135 -10.37 -6.82 -3.28
CA ASN A 135 -9.03 -6.32 -2.94
C ASN A 135 -9.08 -4.78 -2.79
N PRO A 136 -8.53 -4.21 -1.71
CA PRO A 136 -8.49 -2.76 -1.55
C PRO A 136 -7.62 -2.11 -2.63
N SER A 137 -8.01 -0.90 -3.05
CA SER A 137 -7.21 -0.09 -3.97
C SER A 137 -6.14 0.67 -3.19
N HIS A 138 -4.87 0.52 -3.57
CA HIS A 138 -3.77 1.22 -2.93
C HIS A 138 -3.20 2.32 -3.84
N LEU A 139 -3.08 3.54 -3.29
CA LEU A 139 -2.38 4.65 -3.94
C LEU A 139 -0.93 4.68 -3.42
N ILE A 140 0.02 4.30 -4.28
CA ILE A 140 1.44 4.24 -3.93
C ILE A 140 2.13 5.52 -4.42
N LEU A 141 2.47 6.40 -3.48
CA LEU A 141 3.19 7.66 -3.72
C LEU A 141 4.65 7.60 -3.22
N GLY A 142 4.93 6.70 -2.28
CA GLY A 142 6.27 6.36 -1.80
C GLY A 142 6.86 5.17 -2.58
N SER A 143 7.24 4.11 -1.87
CA SER A 143 7.73 2.87 -2.49
C SER A 143 7.11 1.64 -1.86
N LEU A 144 6.61 0.73 -2.68
CA LEU A 144 6.25 -0.63 -2.28
C LEU A 144 7.29 -1.58 -2.82
N THR A 145 7.96 -2.32 -1.93
CA THR A 145 8.94 -3.35 -2.27
C THR A 145 8.42 -4.69 -1.79
N ILE A 146 8.37 -5.68 -2.68
CA ILE A 146 8.14 -7.08 -2.30
C ILE A 146 9.46 -7.81 -2.53
N GLU A 147 10.07 -8.30 -1.45
CA GLU A 147 11.35 -9.01 -1.49
C GLU A 147 11.16 -10.45 -1.02
N GLY A 148 11.55 -11.40 -1.87
CA GLY A 148 11.59 -12.81 -1.49
C GLY A 148 12.95 -13.20 -0.92
N GLU A 149 12.96 -14.06 0.09
CA GLU A 149 14.17 -14.81 0.44
C GLU A 149 14.54 -15.73 -0.74
N TYR A 150 15.75 -15.55 -1.26
CA TYR A 150 16.32 -16.40 -2.31
C TYR A 150 16.96 -17.64 -1.68
N TYR A 151 16.90 -18.77 -2.38
CA TYR A 151 17.37 -20.05 -1.87
C TYR A 151 18.88 -20.23 -2.06
N TRP A 152 19.36 -20.03 -3.29
CA TRP A 152 20.79 -20.10 -3.61
C TRP A 152 21.16 -19.09 -4.69
N TYR A 153 22.34 -18.50 -4.57
CA TYR A 153 22.98 -17.77 -5.64
C TYR A 153 24.46 -18.12 -5.67
N GLY A 154 25.01 -18.24 -6.86
CA GLY A 154 26.38 -18.68 -7.02
C GLY A 154 26.92 -18.40 -8.41
N ASP A 155 28.21 -18.67 -8.56
CA ASP A 155 28.86 -18.78 -9.86
C ASP A 155 28.74 -20.24 -10.31
N CYS A 156 28.37 -20.46 -11.57
CA CYS A 156 28.46 -21.80 -12.13
C CYS A 156 29.93 -22.24 -12.12
N GLU A 157 30.21 -23.45 -11.69
CA GLU A 157 31.53 -24.05 -11.81
C GLU A 157 31.76 -24.67 -13.19
N VAL A 158 32.99 -25.12 -13.45
CA VAL A 158 33.41 -25.58 -14.78
C VAL A 158 32.67 -26.88 -15.16
N ASN A 159 32.21 -26.92 -16.42
CA ASN A 159 31.44 -27.99 -17.04
C ASN A 159 31.84 -29.41 -16.62
N VAL A 160 31.04 -30.02 -15.75
CA VAL A 160 30.81 -31.48 -15.75
C VAL A 160 29.46 -31.83 -16.40
N GLY A 161 28.75 -30.84 -16.94
CA GLY A 161 27.38 -31.00 -17.41
C GLY A 161 27.03 -30.40 -18.78
N GLY A 162 25.99 -30.95 -19.40
CA GLY A 162 25.49 -30.60 -20.72
C GLY A 162 24.59 -29.35 -20.74
N ALA A 163 23.84 -29.16 -21.83
CA ALA A 163 22.76 -28.17 -21.85
C ALA A 163 21.74 -28.47 -20.73
N GLY A 164 21.25 -27.43 -20.07
CA GLY A 164 20.31 -27.53 -18.95
C GLY A 164 20.96 -27.95 -17.62
N GLU A 165 22.28 -27.97 -17.50
CA GLU A 165 22.91 -28.41 -16.24
C GLU A 165 23.66 -27.28 -15.54
N ILE A 166 23.46 -27.16 -14.22
CA ILE A 166 24.13 -26.19 -13.36
C ILE A 166 24.97 -26.96 -12.34
N THR A 167 26.25 -26.62 -12.27
CA THR A 167 27.22 -27.24 -11.37
C THR A 167 27.79 -26.19 -10.43
N ASP A 168 27.90 -26.52 -9.14
CA ASP A 168 28.54 -25.70 -8.11
C ASP A 168 28.90 -26.59 -6.90
N THR A 169 30.08 -26.43 -6.32
CA THR A 169 30.61 -27.33 -5.30
C THR A 169 29.80 -27.26 -4.01
N GLY A 170 28.90 -28.23 -3.83
CA GLY A 170 28.13 -28.44 -2.59
C GLY A 170 26.97 -27.46 -2.40
N ALA A 171 26.58 -26.70 -3.43
CA ALA A 171 25.61 -25.63 -3.28
C ALA A 171 24.15 -26.09 -3.28
N PHE A 172 23.81 -27.26 -3.84
CA PHE A 172 22.42 -27.61 -4.15
C PHE A 172 21.72 -28.54 -3.16
N ALA A 173 22.28 -28.73 -1.95
CA ALA A 173 21.85 -29.76 -0.99
C ALA A 173 20.33 -29.77 -0.66
N ASP A 174 19.67 -28.63 -0.79
CA ASP A 174 18.26 -28.41 -0.42
C ASP A 174 17.40 -27.94 -1.62
N VAL A 175 17.94 -27.96 -2.84
CA VAL A 175 17.20 -27.68 -4.08
C VAL A 175 16.30 -28.86 -4.43
N LEU A 176 15.07 -28.56 -4.88
CA LEU A 176 14.07 -29.56 -5.24
C LEU A 176 13.63 -29.40 -6.69
N VAL A 177 13.15 -30.49 -7.29
CA VAL A 177 12.48 -30.46 -8.60
C VAL A 177 11.29 -29.49 -8.52
N GLY A 178 11.16 -28.62 -9.52
CA GLY A 178 10.15 -27.57 -9.59
C GLY A 178 10.61 -26.20 -9.11
N ASP A 179 11.79 -26.09 -8.49
CA ASP A 179 12.38 -24.79 -8.16
C ASP A 179 12.69 -23.99 -9.44
N LYS A 180 12.49 -22.68 -9.40
CA LYS A 180 12.79 -21.79 -10.53
C LYS A 180 14.24 -21.40 -10.49
N VAL A 181 14.83 -21.33 -11.67
CA VAL A 181 16.21 -20.92 -11.83
C VAL A 181 16.28 -19.78 -12.82
N PHE A 182 16.95 -18.72 -12.42
CA PHE A 182 17.42 -17.69 -13.33
C PHE A 182 18.92 -17.87 -13.50
N ILE A 183 19.36 -18.04 -14.75
CA ILE A 183 20.78 -18.09 -15.09
C ILE A 183 21.15 -16.87 -15.95
N LEU A 184 22.33 -16.30 -15.69
CA LEU A 184 22.78 -15.04 -16.27
C LEU A 184 24.25 -15.12 -16.67
N ASP A 185 24.56 -14.94 -17.95
CA ASP A 185 25.91 -14.75 -18.45
C ASP A 185 26.38 -13.31 -18.22
N ARG A 186 27.53 -13.14 -17.58
CA ARG A 186 28.18 -11.85 -17.45
C ARG A 186 29.44 -11.76 -18.28
N ASN A 187 29.53 -10.69 -19.07
CA ASN A 187 30.72 -10.37 -19.83
C ASN A 187 31.91 -10.18 -18.87
N GLY A 188 32.94 -11.02 -18.99
CA GLY A 188 34.12 -10.95 -18.12
C GLY A 188 34.95 -9.66 -18.24
N ALA A 189 34.76 -8.84 -19.28
CA ALA A 189 35.51 -7.60 -19.50
C ALA A 189 34.81 -6.36 -18.91
N ASN A 190 33.47 -6.33 -18.86
CA ASN A 190 32.73 -5.15 -18.38
C ASN A 190 31.59 -5.47 -17.38
N ASN A 191 31.47 -6.74 -16.97
CA ASN A 191 30.48 -7.24 -16.02
C ASN A 191 29.01 -6.95 -16.42
N ARG A 192 28.74 -6.72 -17.71
CA ARG A 192 27.38 -6.53 -18.23
C ARG A 192 26.72 -7.88 -18.54
N ALA A 193 25.41 -7.95 -18.35
CA ALA A 193 24.59 -9.07 -18.81
C ALA A 193 24.71 -9.22 -20.34
N GLN A 194 24.96 -10.45 -20.81
CA GLN A 194 25.03 -10.75 -22.25
C GLN A 194 23.98 -11.74 -22.71
N ASP A 195 23.59 -12.66 -21.85
CA ASP A 195 22.62 -13.71 -22.12
C ASP A 195 21.97 -14.13 -20.80
N CYS A 196 20.75 -14.62 -20.85
CA CYS A 196 20.05 -15.15 -19.69
C CYS A 196 19.02 -16.20 -20.10
N GLU A 197 18.59 -17.00 -19.13
CA GLU A 197 17.49 -17.95 -19.29
C GLU A 197 16.77 -18.12 -17.96
N PHE A 198 15.44 -18.25 -18.02
CA PHE A 198 14.61 -18.70 -16.91
C PHE A 198 14.24 -20.15 -17.18
N CYS A 199 14.50 -21.02 -16.22
CA CYS A 199 14.24 -22.45 -16.30
C CYS A 199 13.70 -22.99 -14.96
N VAL A 200 13.37 -24.27 -14.95
CA VAL A 200 12.85 -25.02 -13.82
C VAL A 200 13.79 -26.18 -13.55
N VAL A 201 14.11 -26.45 -12.28
CA VAL A 201 14.84 -27.65 -11.89
C VAL A 201 13.99 -28.88 -12.23
N ASP A 202 14.49 -29.77 -13.07
CA ASP A 202 13.79 -30.99 -13.50
C ASP A 202 14.49 -32.28 -13.02
N ASP A 203 15.78 -32.20 -12.67
CA ASP A 203 16.56 -33.32 -12.12
C ASP A 203 17.46 -32.89 -10.94
N ILE A 204 17.40 -33.66 -9.85
CA ILE A 204 18.23 -33.47 -8.64
C ILE A 204 19.11 -34.70 -8.32
N SER A 205 19.25 -35.62 -9.27
CA SER A 205 19.97 -36.90 -9.06
C SER A 205 21.46 -36.74 -8.74
N ASN A 206 22.02 -35.55 -8.97
CA ASN A 206 23.46 -35.25 -8.82
C ASN A 206 23.76 -34.18 -7.75
N VAL A 207 22.77 -33.87 -6.92
CA VAL A 207 22.92 -33.03 -5.72
C VAL A 207 23.97 -33.65 -4.78
N PRO A 208 24.80 -32.86 -4.07
CA PRO A 208 24.72 -31.40 -3.92
C PRO A 208 25.52 -30.59 -4.94
N ASN A 209 26.20 -31.24 -5.88
CA ASN A 209 27.14 -30.55 -6.75
C ASN A 209 26.56 -30.16 -8.10
N ARG A 210 25.44 -30.78 -8.51
CA ARG A 210 24.83 -30.54 -9.82
C ARG A 210 23.33 -30.75 -9.80
N ILE A 211 22.62 -29.90 -10.52
CA ILE A 211 21.19 -30.00 -10.80
C ILE A 211 20.95 -29.91 -12.31
N GLY A 212 19.93 -30.61 -12.79
CA GLY A 212 19.38 -30.46 -14.13
C GLY A 212 18.22 -29.48 -14.14
N THR A 213 18.07 -28.78 -15.24
CA THR A 213 16.96 -27.87 -15.55
C THR A 213 16.41 -28.16 -16.95
N ASP A 214 15.18 -27.73 -17.17
CA ASP A 214 14.55 -27.73 -18.50
C ASP A 214 15.14 -26.67 -19.46
N GLY A 215 16.20 -25.98 -19.05
CA GLY A 215 16.89 -24.97 -19.84
C GLY A 215 17.68 -25.56 -21.00
N MET A 216 17.86 -24.77 -22.06
CA MET A 216 18.62 -25.19 -23.24
C MET A 216 20.03 -24.61 -23.28
N LYS A 217 20.37 -23.66 -22.40
CA LYS A 217 21.71 -23.08 -22.33
C LYS A 217 22.69 -24.06 -21.69
N THR A 218 23.98 -23.87 -21.97
CA THR A 218 25.08 -24.58 -21.32
C THR A 218 25.85 -23.57 -20.47
N PRO A 219 25.49 -23.39 -19.19
CA PRO A 219 26.18 -22.46 -18.31
C PRO A 219 27.67 -22.79 -18.23
N THR A 220 28.52 -21.77 -18.17
CA THR A 220 29.98 -21.93 -17.99
C THR A 220 30.43 -21.16 -16.76
N THR A 221 31.73 -21.14 -16.45
CA THR A 221 32.27 -20.41 -15.29
C THR A 221 32.04 -18.90 -15.25
N LYS A 222 31.48 -18.33 -16.33
CA LYS A 222 31.10 -16.91 -16.42
C LYS A 222 29.64 -16.66 -16.07
N TRP A 223 28.85 -17.72 -15.94
CA TRP A 223 27.43 -17.66 -15.68
C TRP A 223 27.19 -17.65 -14.18
N LYS A 224 26.21 -16.87 -13.77
CA LYS A 224 25.67 -16.85 -12.41
C LYS A 224 24.30 -17.49 -12.43
N TYR A 225 23.92 -18.07 -11.31
CA TYR A 225 22.57 -18.59 -11.14
C TYR A 225 21.95 -18.04 -9.87
N VAL A 226 20.63 -17.96 -9.89
CA VAL A 226 19.80 -17.74 -8.72
C VAL A 226 18.69 -18.78 -8.75
N VAL A 227 18.58 -19.58 -7.70
CA VAL A 227 17.47 -20.50 -7.51
C VAL A 227 16.48 -19.87 -6.54
N VAL A 228 15.23 -19.80 -6.97
CA VAL A 228 14.10 -19.35 -6.15
C VAL A 228 13.00 -20.38 -6.18
N ARG A 229 12.30 -20.51 -5.06
CA ARG A 229 11.05 -21.26 -5.04
C ARG A 229 9.84 -20.37 -5.27
N THR A 230 10.01 -19.04 -5.22
CA THR A 230 8.94 -18.06 -5.38
C THR A 230 9.02 -17.42 -6.76
N GLU A 231 7.91 -17.44 -7.51
CA GLU A 231 7.75 -16.70 -8.77
C GLU A 231 6.87 -15.49 -8.48
N ILE A 232 7.39 -14.28 -8.70
CA ILE A 232 6.60 -13.05 -8.67
C ILE A 232 6.44 -12.61 -10.12
N SER A 233 5.22 -12.71 -10.64
CA SER A 233 4.88 -12.22 -11.99
C SER A 233 3.84 -11.11 -11.86
N GLY A 234 4.11 -9.95 -12.46
CA GLY A 234 3.11 -8.89 -12.65
C GLY A 234 2.74 -8.80 -14.13
N SER A 235 1.48 -8.50 -14.43
CA SER A 235 1.08 -7.99 -15.73
C SER A 235 0.56 -6.57 -15.55
N ASP A 236 1.16 -5.61 -16.23
CA ASP A 236 0.53 -4.30 -16.44
C ASP A 236 -0.72 -4.52 -17.30
N ASP A 237 -1.90 -4.10 -16.85
CA ASP A 237 -3.14 -4.23 -17.62
C ASP A 237 -3.13 -3.35 -18.88
N GLY A 238 -2.09 -2.53 -19.06
CA GLY A 238 -1.80 -1.78 -20.27
C GLY A 238 -2.84 -0.70 -20.58
N THR A 239 -3.80 -0.46 -19.69
CA THR A 239 -4.88 0.48 -19.96
C THR A 239 -4.52 1.93 -19.63
N ASN A 240 -3.45 2.17 -18.85
CA ASN A 240 -3.10 3.51 -18.38
C ASN A 240 -1.61 3.88 -18.49
N GLY A 241 -0.94 3.56 -19.59
CA GLY A 241 0.28 4.27 -20.05
C GLY A 241 1.46 4.37 -19.06
N GLY A 242 1.47 3.60 -17.97
CA GLY A 242 2.52 3.57 -16.97
C GLY A 242 3.43 2.40 -17.29
N THR A 243 4.56 2.65 -17.94
CA THR A 243 5.55 1.60 -18.21
C THR A 243 6.03 0.97 -16.91
N ALA A 244 5.46 -0.16 -16.51
CA ALA A 244 6.08 -1.08 -15.57
C ALA A 244 7.35 -1.61 -16.26
N ARG A 245 8.51 -1.35 -15.67
CA ARG A 245 9.75 -2.00 -16.07
C ARG A 245 9.99 -3.14 -15.09
N ASP A 246 9.91 -4.36 -15.61
CA ASP A 246 10.50 -5.55 -14.98
C ASP A 246 12.00 -5.34 -14.66
#